data_AF-A0A7X4DKQ3-F1
#
_entry.id   AF-A0A7X4DKQ3-F1
#
_cell.length_a   1.000
_cell.length_b   1.000
_cell.length_c   1.000
_cell.angle_alpha   90.00
_cell.angle_beta   90.00
_cell.angle_gamma   90.00
#
_symmetry.space_group_name_H-M   'P 1'
#
loop_
_entity.id
_entity.type
_entity.pdbx_description
1 polymer ?
#
loop_
_entity_poly.entity_id
_entity_poly.type
_entity_poly.pdbx_seq_one_letter_code
_entity_poly.pdbx_strand_id
1 'polypeptide(L)'
;MPRPNPLEDGSRARRPGRHRAGSWLAALESEAIEIIREGVATAARPLMLYSIGKDSSVLLHLARKSFWPAGPPPRPARRTGAPGGTAGGAAGGGRR
;
A
#
# COMPACT_ATOMS: atom_id res chain seq x y z
N MET A 1 39.91 -26.37 43.53
CA MET A 1 39.91 -25.85 42.14
C MET A 1 38.55 -26.15 41.51
N PRO A 2 37.64 -25.17 41.37
CA PRO A 2 36.38 -25.39 40.66
C PRO A 2 36.65 -25.47 39.16
N ARG A 3 35.99 -26.42 38.47
CA ARG A 3 36.08 -26.56 37.00
C ARG A 3 35.31 -25.39 36.34
N PRO A 4 35.86 -24.73 35.31
CA PRO A 4 35.14 -23.67 34.61
C PRO A 4 33.95 -24.25 33.83
N ASN A 5 32.81 -23.55 33.88
CA ASN A 5 31.58 -23.91 33.19
C ASN A 5 31.71 -23.62 31.68
N PRO A 6 31.46 -24.57 30.76
CA PRO A 6 31.57 -24.35 29.32
C PRO A 6 30.47 -23.46 28.71
N LEU A 7 29.55 -22.94 29.52
CA LEU A 7 28.35 -22.22 29.06
C LEU A 7 28.41 -20.70 29.27
N GLU A 8 29.55 -20.18 29.75
CA GLU A 8 29.81 -18.74 29.85
C GLU A 8 30.63 -18.19 28.67
N ASP A 9 30.71 -18.92 27.55
CA ASP A 9 31.07 -18.27 26.30
C ASP A 9 29.87 -17.44 25.82
N GLY A 10 29.84 -16.20 26.31
CA GLY A 10 29.11 -15.07 25.76
C GLY A 10 29.58 -14.72 24.34
N SER A 11 29.66 -15.74 23.49
CA SER A 11 29.63 -15.70 22.04
C SER A 11 28.35 -14.98 21.62
N ARG A 12 28.42 -13.65 21.71
CA ARG A 12 27.64 -12.69 20.95
C ARG A 12 27.44 -13.30 19.58
N ALA A 13 26.24 -13.86 19.39
CA ALA A 13 25.76 -14.33 18.11
C ALA A 13 26.23 -13.34 17.07
N ARG A 14 27.17 -13.77 16.22
CA ARG A 14 27.72 -12.98 15.13
C ARG A 14 26.51 -12.47 14.37
N ARG A 15 26.13 -11.21 14.59
CA ARG A 15 25.01 -10.60 13.88
C ARG A 15 25.41 -10.66 12.42
N PRO A 16 24.70 -11.42 11.57
CA PRO A 16 25.07 -11.53 10.17
C PRO A 16 25.14 -10.13 9.58
N GLY A 17 26.19 -9.89 8.81
CA GLY A 17 26.67 -8.56 8.45
C GLY A 17 25.55 -7.59 8.12
N ARG A 18 25.58 -6.41 8.73
CA ARG A 18 24.89 -5.24 8.19
C ARG A 18 25.48 -5.01 6.81
N HIS A 19 24.85 -5.59 5.79
CA HIS A 19 25.23 -5.42 4.40
C HIS A 19 25.38 -3.93 4.12
N ARG A 20 26.41 -3.54 3.35
CA ARG A 20 26.60 -2.18 2.81
C ARG A 20 25.48 -1.89 1.81
N ALA A 21 24.26 -1.87 2.29
CA ALA A 21 23.06 -2.02 1.51
C ALA A 21 22.51 -0.66 1.07
N GLY A 22 23.08 0.46 1.56
CA GLY A 22 22.52 1.79 1.34
C GLY A 22 22.35 2.18 -0.13
N SER A 23 23.32 1.86 -1.01
CA SER A 23 23.22 2.20 -2.43
C SER A 23 22.27 1.29 -3.20
N TRP A 24 22.33 -0.02 -2.96
CA TRP A 24 21.49 -1.00 -3.65
C TRP A 24 20.03 -0.98 -3.16
N LEU A 25 19.78 -0.79 -1.86
CA LEU A 25 18.41 -0.61 -1.34
C LEU A 25 17.78 0.68 -1.86
N ALA A 26 18.55 1.76 -2.00
CA ALA A 26 18.03 3.00 -2.57
C ALA A 26 17.62 2.82 -4.04
N ALA A 27 18.40 2.05 -4.81
CA ALA A 27 18.03 1.70 -6.18
C ALA A 27 16.73 0.89 -6.23
N LEU A 28 16.61 -0.16 -5.41
CA LEU A 28 15.38 -0.96 -5.31
C LEU A 28 14.18 -0.14 -4.84
N GLU A 29 14.40 0.81 -3.94
CA GLU A 29 13.33 1.68 -3.45
C GLU A 29 12.80 2.59 -4.58
N SER A 30 13.68 3.15 -5.41
CA SER A 30 13.28 3.95 -6.58
C SER A 30 12.49 3.12 -7.58
N GLU A 31 12.99 1.94 -7.93
CA GLU A 31 12.34 1.02 -8.87
C GLU A 31 10.95 0.59 -8.36
N ALA A 32 10.86 0.24 -7.08
CA ALA A 32 9.57 -0.13 -6.48
C ALA A 32 8.56 1.04 -6.49
N ILE A 33 9.03 2.28 -6.27
CA ILE A 33 8.15 3.46 -6.34
C ILE A 33 7.59 3.65 -7.75
N GLU A 34 8.42 3.48 -8.78
CA GLU A 34 8.03 3.57 -10.19
C GLU A 34 6.98 2.53 -10.54
N ILE A 35 7.21 1.26 -10.17
CA ILE A 35 6.27 0.15 -10.38
C ILE A 35 4.92 0.43 -9.71
N ILE A 36 4.92 0.94 -8.47
CA ILE A 36 3.66 1.26 -7.76
C ILE A 36 2.89 2.38 -8.48
N ARG A 37 3.59 3.40 -9.01
CA ARG A 37 2.95 4.50 -9.75
C ARG A 37 2.34 4.02 -11.06
N GLU A 38 3.08 3.20 -11.81
CA GLU A 38 2.59 2.60 -13.05
C GLU A 38 1.39 1.67 -12.81
N GLY A 39 1.47 0.81 -11.80
CA GLY A 39 0.39 -0.10 -11.43
C GLY A 39 -0.89 0.65 -11.02
N VAL A 40 -0.77 1.77 -10.31
CA VAL A 40 -1.93 2.59 -9.96
C VAL A 40 -2.46 3.39 -11.16
N ALA A 41 -1.60 3.84 -12.07
CA ALA A 41 -2.03 4.53 -13.29
C ALA A 41 -2.81 3.63 -14.26
N THR A 42 -2.50 2.33 -14.28
CA THR A 42 -3.16 1.34 -15.14
C THR A 42 -4.38 0.68 -14.50
N ALA A 43 -4.48 0.66 -13.17
CA ALA A 43 -5.58 0.04 -12.46
C ALA A 43 -6.83 0.93 -12.38
N ALA A 44 -7.98 0.43 -12.85
CA ALA A 44 -9.26 1.12 -12.71
C ALA A 44 -9.71 1.32 -11.25
N ARG A 45 -9.30 0.42 -10.35
CA ARG A 45 -9.66 0.42 -8.91
C ARG A 45 -8.48 -0.10 -8.08
N PRO A 46 -7.45 0.72 -7.83
CA PRO A 46 -6.26 0.29 -7.11
C PRO A 46 -6.61 -0.08 -5.66
N LEU A 47 -6.13 -1.25 -5.21
CA LEU A 47 -6.23 -1.71 -3.82
C LEU A 47 -4.92 -2.40 -3.42
N MET A 48 -4.57 -2.32 -2.13
CA MET A 48 -3.42 -3.01 -1.57
C MET A 48 -3.89 -4.02 -0.52
N LEU A 49 -3.52 -5.28 -0.69
CA LEU A 49 -3.77 -6.34 0.29
C LEU A 49 -2.72 -6.25 1.40
N TYR A 50 -3.18 -6.11 2.64
CA TYR A 50 -2.31 -5.96 3.80
C TYR A 50 -2.48 -7.15 4.75
N SER A 51 -1.38 -7.90 4.95
CA SER A 51 -1.36 -9.14 5.72
C SER A 51 -0.78 -8.99 7.13
N ILE A 52 -0.56 -7.76 7.62
CA ILE A 52 0.07 -7.48 8.93
C ILE A 52 1.51 -8.06 9.02
N GLY A 53 2.12 -8.37 7.87
CA GLY A 53 3.48 -8.88 7.78
C GLY A 53 4.54 -7.78 7.70
N LYS A 54 5.82 -8.19 7.81
CA LYS A 54 6.98 -7.33 7.56
C LYS A 54 6.97 -6.80 6.13
N ASP A 55 6.73 -7.66 5.15
CA ASP A 55 6.78 -7.30 3.73
C ASP A 55 5.64 -6.36 3.34
N SER A 56 4.43 -6.59 3.89
CA SER A 56 3.29 -5.69 3.67
C SER A 56 3.48 -4.33 4.35
N SER A 57 4.26 -4.26 5.42
CA SER A 57 4.63 -2.99 6.07
C SER A 57 5.62 -2.18 5.23
N VAL A 58 6.60 -2.85 4.61
CA VAL A 58 7.53 -2.22 3.65
C VAL A 58 6.76 -1.73 2.42
N LEU A 59 5.85 -2.55 1.89
CA LEU A 59 5.04 -2.18 0.73
C LEU A 59 4.14 -0.97 1.01
N LEU A 60 3.53 -0.88 2.21
CA LEU A 60 2.77 0.29 2.64
C LEU A 60 3.65 1.54 2.75
N HIS A 61 4.89 1.39 3.24
CA HIS A 61 5.85 2.50 3.31
C HIS A 61 6.21 3.02 1.92
N LEU A 62 6.49 2.12 0.97
CA LEU A 62 6.79 2.46 -0.42
C LEU A 62 5.61 3.15 -1.09
N ALA A 63 4.39 2.62 -0.93
CA ALA A 63 3.20 3.25 -1.47
C ALA A 63 3.00 4.67 -0.93
N ARG A 64 3.21 4.90 0.37
CA ARG A 64 3.15 6.26 0.93
C ARG A 64 4.20 7.19 0.30
N LYS A 65 5.40 6.68 0.01
CA LYS A 65 6.47 7.44 -0.65
C LYS A 65 6.16 7.73 -2.12
N SER A 66 5.51 6.80 -2.83
CA SER A 66 5.06 6.99 -4.22
C SER A 66 4.05 8.12 -4.38
N PHE A 67 3.21 8.37 -3.37
CA PHE A 67 2.12 9.37 -3.43
C PHE A 67 2.42 10.67 -2.68
N TRP A 68 3.63 10.92 -2.17
CA TRP A 68 3.98 12.23 -1.60
C TRP A 68 4.22 13.24 -2.73
N PRO A 69 3.62 14.47 -2.77
CA PRO A 69 2.86 15.22 -1.74
C PRO A 69 1.31 15.16 -1.88
N ALA A 70 0.79 14.52 -2.94
CA ALA A 70 -0.64 14.37 -3.16
C ALA A 70 -1.13 13.08 -2.49
N GLY A 71 -1.62 13.20 -1.24
CA GLY A 71 -2.04 12.06 -0.41
C GLY A 71 -2.84 10.97 -1.14
N PRO A 72 -2.81 9.72 -0.64
CA PRO A 72 -3.31 8.54 -1.33
C PRO A 72 -4.70 8.77 -1.95
N PRO A 73 -4.93 8.36 -3.22
CA PRO A 73 -6.14 8.71 -3.95
C PRO A 73 -7.39 8.32 -3.14
N PRO A 74 -8.26 9.29 -2.82
CA PRO A 74 -9.31 9.11 -1.83
C PRO A 74 -10.49 8.38 -2.45
N ARG A 75 -10.78 7.19 -1.91
CA ARG A 75 -12.03 6.41 -2.06
C ARG A 75 -12.45 6.08 -3.52
N PRO A 76 -13.06 4.91 -3.77
CA PRO A 76 -13.87 4.78 -4.96
C PRO A 76 -14.94 5.88 -4.93
N ALA A 77 -15.00 6.72 -5.96
CA ALA A 77 -16.13 7.59 -6.19
C ALA A 77 -17.37 6.69 -6.19
N ARG A 78 -18.09 6.69 -5.06
CA ARG A 78 -19.37 6.04 -4.94
C ARG A 78 -20.24 6.75 -5.96
N ARG A 79 -20.45 6.12 -7.13
CA ARG A 79 -21.47 6.54 -8.08
C ARG A 79 -22.77 6.45 -7.29
N THR A 80 -23.21 7.56 -6.70
CA THR A 80 -24.47 7.62 -6.00
C THR A 80 -25.54 7.51 -7.09
N GLY A 81 -25.90 6.29 -7.44
CA GLY A 81 -27.24 6.02 -7.92
C GLY A 81 -28.15 6.27 -6.73
N ALA A 82 -28.72 7.46 -6.65
CA ALA A 82 -29.89 7.73 -5.82
C ALA A 82 -30.94 8.44 -6.70
N PRO A 83 -32.22 8.20 -6.43
CA PRO A 83 -33.29 8.15 -7.41
C PRO A 83 -33.91 9.54 -7.64
N GLY A 84 -33.77 10.06 -8.86
CA GLY A 84 -34.48 11.25 -9.31
C GLY A 84 -35.84 10.86 -9.88
N GLY A 85 -36.87 10.82 -9.03
CA GLY A 85 -38.24 10.92 -9.51
C GLY A 85 -38.43 12.28 -10.18
N THR A 86 -38.58 12.29 -11.50
CA THR A 86 -39.21 13.39 -12.23
C THR A 86 -40.58 12.94 -12.65
N ALA A 87 -41.54 13.15 -11.74
CA ALA A 87 -42.91 13.43 -12.10
C ALA A 87 -42.92 14.74 -12.91
N GLY A 88 -42.77 14.62 -14.23
CA GLY A 88 -42.94 15.69 -15.20
C GLY A 88 -44.17 15.36 -16.03
N GLY A 89 -45.21 16.18 -15.90
CA GLY A 89 -46.52 15.96 -16.49
C GLY A 89 -46.51 15.87 -18.01
N ALA A 90 -47.33 14.93 -18.50
CA ALA A 90 -48.05 15.04 -19.76
C ALA A 90 -49.53 15.11 -19.36
N ALA A 91 -50.15 16.29 -19.26
CA ALA A 91 -50.62 17.09 -20.38
C ALA A 91 -51.47 16.28 -21.38
N GLY A 92 -52.78 16.28 -21.15
CA GLY A 92 -53.79 16.48 -22.19
C GLY A 92 -54.21 15.28 -23.04
N GLY A 93 -55.52 15.02 -23.06
CA GLY A 93 -56.19 14.63 -24.30
C GLY A 93 -57.05 13.37 -24.29
N GLY A 94 -58.28 13.51 -23.79
CA GLY A 94 -59.47 13.24 -24.61
C GLY A 94 -59.96 11.80 -24.82
N ARG A 95 -61.30 11.73 -24.81
CA ARG A 95 -62.24 10.67 -25.26
C ARG A 95 -62.66 9.75 -24.12
N ARG A 96 -63.85 10.01 -23.55
CA ARG A 96 -65.19 9.63 -24.06
C ARG A 96 -65.31 8.13 -24.20
#